data_AF-A0A7T8H1V3-F1
#
_entry.id   AF-A0A7T8H1V3-F1
#
_cell.length_a   1.000
_cell.length_b   1.000
_cell.length_c   1.000
_cell.angle_alpha   90.00
_cell.angle_beta   90.00
_cell.angle_gamma   90.00
#
_symmetry.space_group_name_H-M   'P 1'
#
loop_
_entity.id
_entity.type
_entity.pdbx_description
1 polymer ?
#
loop_
_entity_poly.entity_id
_entity_poly.type
_entity_poly.pdbx_seq_one_letter_code
_entity_poly.pdbx_strand_id
1 'polypeptide(L)'
;ASYDPFVYINYEMVPTKYSLLNNGHTAKMSPTINPPSAPTVEGGGLGSAFQFAQLHFHWGDESQVGSEHLLGGKAYPLEMHLVHFNKKYGDDLAGALGRGRGAFDTLAVLGVLFQVSEEDNPDLNPIEPMSNTDIRGFPLFQLLPGRGQSFYRYMGSLTTPLCNQIVIWT
;
A
#
# COMPACT_ATOMS: atom_id res chain seq x y z
N ALA A 1 6.04 -14.56 -16.46
CA ALA A 1 5.06 -13.99 -17.43
C ALA A 1 5.29 -12.49 -17.50
N SER A 2 5.15 -11.86 -18.66
CA SER A 2 5.11 -10.40 -18.74
C SER A 2 3.67 -9.96 -18.45
N TYR A 3 3.48 -9.15 -17.42
CA TYR A 3 2.19 -8.54 -17.11
C TYR A 3 2.12 -7.17 -17.79
N ASP A 4 0.91 -6.76 -18.16
CA ASP A 4 0.67 -5.38 -18.59
C ASP A 4 1.09 -4.39 -17.48
N PRO A 5 1.46 -3.16 -17.84
CA PRO A 5 1.77 -2.12 -16.86
C PRO A 5 0.60 -1.87 -15.89
N PHE A 6 0.91 -1.34 -14.71
CA PHE A 6 -0.10 -0.78 -13.82
C PHE A 6 -0.76 0.45 -14.45
N VAL A 7 -2.06 0.58 -14.23
CA VAL A 7 -2.84 1.77 -14.52
C VAL A 7 -3.24 2.39 -13.19
N TYR A 8 -2.62 3.54 -12.86
CA TYR A 8 -2.92 4.30 -11.67
C TYR A 8 -3.94 5.39 -12.01
N ILE A 9 -5.10 5.34 -11.36
CA ILE A 9 -6.20 6.29 -11.55
C ILE A 9 -6.30 7.16 -10.30
N ASN A 10 -6.24 8.48 -10.45
CA ASN A 10 -6.32 9.47 -9.36
C ASN A 10 -5.19 9.39 -8.31
N TYR A 11 -4.04 8.77 -8.59
CA TYR A 11 -2.90 8.75 -7.65
C TYR A 11 -2.18 10.09 -7.55
N GLU A 12 -2.34 10.93 -8.56
CA GLU A 12 -1.92 12.32 -8.65
C GLU A 12 -2.83 13.28 -7.86
N MET A 13 -4.03 12.82 -7.50
CA MET A 13 -4.99 13.64 -6.78
C MET A 13 -4.56 13.84 -5.33
N VAL A 14 -4.72 15.06 -4.84
CA VAL A 14 -4.37 15.44 -3.48
C VAL A 14 -5.63 15.38 -2.62
N PRO A 15 -5.77 14.43 -1.69
CA PRO A 15 -6.87 14.46 -0.72
C PRO A 15 -6.72 15.67 0.20
N THR A 16 -7.80 16.10 0.85
CA THR A 16 -7.72 17.23 1.79
C THR A 16 -6.76 16.94 2.95
N LYS A 17 -6.83 15.72 3.47
CA LYS A 17 -6.01 15.27 4.59
C LYS A 17 -5.85 13.75 4.59
N TYR A 18 -4.80 13.29 5.26
CA TYR A 18 -4.68 11.93 5.74
C TYR A 18 -4.75 11.90 7.26
N SER A 19 -5.38 10.87 7.81
CA SER A 19 -5.27 10.55 9.23
C SER A 19 -4.10 9.60 9.43
N LEU A 20 -3.12 10.01 10.22
CA LEU A 20 -1.98 9.20 10.64
C LEU A 20 -2.29 8.64 12.03
N LEU A 21 -2.12 7.32 12.16
CA LEU A 21 -2.39 6.59 13.39
C LEU A 21 -1.21 5.68 13.68
N ASN A 22 -0.53 5.91 14.79
CA ASN A 22 0.33 4.93 15.42
C ASN A 22 -0.54 4.02 16.29
N ASN A 23 -0.72 2.78 15.85
CA ASN A 23 -1.58 1.81 16.54
C ASN A 23 -0.78 0.89 17.50
N GLY A 24 0.48 1.21 17.79
CA GLY A 24 1.38 0.37 18.59
C GLY A 24 2.07 -0.74 17.81
N HIS A 25 1.71 -0.96 16.54
CA HIS A 25 2.31 -1.97 15.66
C HIS A 25 2.88 -1.36 14.37
N THR A 26 2.28 -0.29 13.85
CA THR A 26 2.70 0.41 12.64
C THR A 26 2.25 1.87 12.69
N ALA A 27 2.88 2.74 11.90
CA ALA A 27 2.28 3.98 11.45
C ALA A 27 1.33 3.68 10.28
N LYS A 28 0.02 3.92 10.45
CA LYS A 28 -1.01 3.71 9.43
C LYS A 28 -1.53 5.05 8.94
N MET A 29 -1.55 5.25 7.63
CA MET A 29 -2.09 6.43 6.98
C MET A 29 -3.38 6.07 6.23
N SER A 30 -4.45 6.83 6.45
CA SER A 30 -5.74 6.63 5.79
C SER A 30 -6.30 7.94 5.26
N PRO A 31 -6.62 8.07 3.97
CA PRO A 31 -7.18 9.29 3.42
C PRO A 31 -8.62 9.51 3.88
N THR A 32 -8.99 10.78 4.03
CA THR A 32 -10.41 11.14 3.94
C THR A 32 -10.77 11.18 2.45
N ILE A 33 -11.26 10.06 1.92
CA ILE A 33 -11.61 9.94 0.50
C ILE A 33 -13.03 10.48 0.27
N ASN A 34 -13.17 11.43 -0.64
CA ASN A 34 -14.46 11.81 -1.21
C ASN A 34 -14.56 11.25 -2.63
N PRO A 35 -15.42 10.24 -2.89
CA PRO A 35 -15.75 9.83 -4.26
C PRO A 35 -16.23 11.04 -5.08
N PRO A 36 -15.92 11.12 -6.39
CA PRO A 36 -15.40 10.07 -7.28
C PRO A 36 -13.86 9.99 -7.41
N SER A 37 -13.10 10.80 -6.67
CA SER A 37 -11.65 10.97 -6.89
C SER A 37 -10.76 9.99 -6.08
N ALA A 38 -11.30 8.82 -5.73
CA ALA A 38 -10.56 7.83 -4.94
C ALA A 38 -9.41 7.20 -5.77
N PRO A 39 -8.17 7.13 -5.23
CA PRO A 39 -7.08 6.45 -5.91
C PRO A 39 -7.41 4.97 -6.15
N THR A 40 -7.27 4.53 -7.40
CA THR A 40 -7.60 3.16 -7.83
C THR A 40 -6.49 2.62 -8.71
N VAL A 41 -6.12 1.35 -8.54
CA VAL A 41 -5.12 0.66 -9.34
C VAL A 41 -5.77 -0.48 -10.14
N GLU A 42 -5.37 -0.57 -11.41
CA GLU A 42 -5.75 -1.58 -12.38
C GLU A 42 -4.50 -2.07 -13.14
N GLY A 43 -4.67 -3.00 -14.08
CA GLY A 43 -3.55 -3.54 -14.85
C GLY A 43 -2.62 -4.39 -13.99
N GLY A 44 -1.34 -4.50 -14.36
CA GLY A 44 -0.35 -5.23 -13.58
C GLY A 44 -0.64 -6.73 -13.43
N GLY A 45 -1.65 -7.30 -14.10
CA GLY A 45 -2.17 -8.65 -13.85
C GLY A 45 -3.15 -8.78 -12.67
N LEU A 46 -3.74 -7.69 -12.18
CA LEU A 46 -4.71 -7.70 -11.07
C LEU A 46 -6.10 -8.23 -11.47
N GLY A 47 -6.49 -8.07 -12.74
CA GLY A 47 -7.76 -8.58 -13.27
C GLY A 47 -9.04 -7.87 -12.79
N SER A 48 -8.93 -6.84 -11.95
CA SER A 48 -10.04 -6.00 -11.48
C SER A 48 -9.52 -4.60 -11.10
N ALA A 49 -10.45 -3.71 -10.76
CA ALA A 49 -10.15 -2.40 -10.18
C ALA A 49 -10.07 -2.49 -8.65
N PHE A 50 -8.97 -2.01 -8.08
CA PHE A 50 -8.72 -2.02 -6.65
C PHE A 50 -8.55 -0.59 -6.11
N GLN A 51 -9.45 -0.17 -5.23
CA GLN A 51 -9.44 1.17 -4.66
C GLN A 51 -8.58 1.21 -3.40
N PHE A 52 -7.75 2.24 -3.26
CA PHE A 52 -6.89 2.45 -2.10
C PHE A 52 -7.71 2.64 -0.81
N ALA A 53 -7.31 1.95 0.25
CA ALA A 53 -7.92 2.05 1.58
C ALA A 53 -6.99 2.75 2.57
N GLN A 54 -5.74 2.31 2.62
CA GLN A 54 -4.75 2.75 3.61
C GLN A 54 -3.36 2.33 3.16
N LEU A 55 -2.34 2.99 3.72
CA LEU A 55 -0.99 2.44 3.73
C LEU A 55 -0.46 2.34 5.16
N HIS A 56 0.54 1.48 5.33
CA HIS A 56 1.26 1.31 6.59
C HIS A 56 2.67 0.81 6.33
N PHE A 57 3.50 0.76 7.37
CA PHE A 57 4.94 0.52 7.26
C PHE A 57 5.38 -0.62 8.19
N HIS A 58 6.40 -1.34 7.76
CA HIS A 58 7.15 -2.31 8.56
C HIS A 58 8.62 -1.93 8.53
N TRP A 59 9.26 -1.86 9.68
CA TRP A 59 10.65 -1.43 9.82
C TRP A 59 11.35 -2.20 10.93
N GLY A 60 12.68 -2.26 10.83
CA GLY A 60 13.55 -2.87 11.82
C GLY A 60 14.20 -1.85 12.75
N ASP A 61 14.97 -2.35 13.69
CA ASP A 61 15.86 -1.57 14.55
C ASP A 61 17.17 -1.17 13.85
N GLU A 62 17.57 -1.91 12.81
CA GLU A 62 18.78 -1.66 12.02
C GLU A 62 18.48 -1.46 10.53
N SER A 63 19.35 -0.74 9.83
CA SER A 63 19.18 -0.43 8.40
C SER A 63 19.30 -1.63 7.43
N GLN A 64 19.59 -2.83 7.93
CA GLN A 64 19.71 -4.06 7.12
C GLN A 64 18.50 -4.99 7.24
N VAL A 65 17.55 -4.69 8.13
CA VAL A 65 16.38 -5.52 8.42
C VAL A 65 15.14 -4.64 8.61
N GLY A 66 13.95 -5.18 8.35
CA GLY A 66 12.70 -4.46 8.58
C GLY A 66 11.58 -4.79 7.60
N SER A 67 11.93 -5.10 6.35
CA SER A 67 10.98 -5.60 5.37
C SER A 67 10.46 -6.98 5.75
N GLU A 68 9.19 -7.23 5.46
CA GLU A 68 8.60 -8.56 5.60
C GLU A 68 9.05 -9.47 4.44
N HIS A 69 9.10 -8.91 3.23
CA HIS A 69 9.60 -9.60 2.05
C HIS A 69 11.12 -9.55 1.95
N LEU A 70 11.69 -10.62 1.40
CA LEU A 70 13.10 -10.71 1.03
C LEU A 70 13.25 -10.85 -0.48
N LEU A 71 14.21 -10.14 -1.09
CA LEU A 71 14.57 -10.33 -2.49
C LEU A 71 15.91 -11.06 -2.56
N GLY A 72 15.93 -12.27 -3.13
CA GLY A 72 17.14 -13.10 -3.17
C GLY A 72 17.73 -13.39 -1.79
N GLY A 73 16.89 -13.45 -0.75
CA GLY A 73 17.30 -13.65 0.64
C GLY A 73 17.76 -12.37 1.36
N LYS A 74 17.75 -11.21 0.70
CA LYS A 74 18.12 -9.91 1.28
C LYS A 74 16.89 -9.18 1.83
N ALA A 75 16.98 -8.72 3.08
CA ALA A 75 16.03 -7.81 3.71
C ALA A 75 16.34 -6.34 3.39
N TYR A 76 15.35 -5.48 3.59
CA TYR A 76 15.43 -4.04 3.40
C TYR A 76 15.03 -3.32 4.70
N PRO A 77 15.50 -2.09 4.95
CA PRO A 77 15.24 -1.35 6.19
C PRO A 77 13.76 -1.05 6.46
N LEU A 78 12.97 -0.88 5.40
CA LEU A 78 11.58 -0.44 5.48
C LEU A 78 10.79 -1.04 4.31
N GLU A 79 9.60 -1.51 4.60
CA GLU A 79 8.61 -1.93 3.63
C GLU A 79 7.29 -1.20 3.86
N MET A 80 6.80 -0.53 2.82
CA MET A 80 5.49 0.12 2.84
C MET A 80 4.46 -0.76 2.13
N HIS A 81 3.32 -0.98 2.77
CA HIS A 81 2.18 -1.69 2.20
C HIS A 81 1.09 -0.70 1.82
N LEU A 82 0.80 -0.55 0.53
CA LEU A 82 -0.42 0.13 0.07
C LEU A 82 -1.53 -0.91 -0.09
N VAL A 83 -2.56 -0.83 0.74
CA VAL A 83 -3.67 -1.77 0.76
C VAL A 83 -4.84 -1.23 -0.06
N HIS A 84 -5.32 -2.05 -0.99
CA HIS A 84 -6.43 -1.75 -1.86
C HIS A 84 -7.50 -2.85 -1.75
N PHE A 85 -8.77 -2.46 -1.83
CA PHE A 85 -9.88 -3.40 -1.86
C PHE A 85 -10.46 -3.52 -3.26
N ASN A 86 -10.88 -4.72 -3.62
CA ASN A 86 -11.47 -4.97 -4.93
C ASN A 86 -12.87 -4.34 -5.01
N LYS A 87 -13.07 -3.42 -5.95
CA LYS A 87 -14.34 -2.70 -6.11
C LYS A 87 -15.49 -3.63 -6.49
N LYS A 88 -15.21 -4.81 -7.07
CA LYS A 88 -16.24 -5.81 -7.37
C LYS A 88 -16.95 -6.33 -6.13
N TYR A 89 -16.31 -6.24 -4.96
CA TYR A 89 -16.89 -6.65 -3.68
C TYR A 89 -17.42 -5.49 -2.86
N GLY A 90 -17.16 -4.23 -3.20
CA GLY A 90 -17.74 -3.09 -2.51
C GLY A 90 -17.11 -1.75 -2.75
N ASP A 91 -17.72 -0.72 -2.14
CA ASP A 91 -17.29 0.68 -2.26
C ASP A 91 -16.38 1.13 -1.10
N ASP A 92 -16.19 0.26 -0.10
CA ASP A 92 -15.27 0.45 1.01
C ASP A 92 -14.59 -0.88 1.41
N LEU A 93 -13.56 -0.77 2.25
CA LEU A 93 -12.79 -1.93 2.73
C LEU A 93 -13.67 -2.92 3.51
N ALA A 94 -14.58 -2.42 4.36
CA ALA A 94 -15.43 -3.27 5.18
C ALA A 94 -16.43 -4.09 4.34
N GLY A 95 -17.07 -3.46 3.37
CA GLY A 95 -17.98 -4.08 2.43
C GLY A 95 -17.27 -5.09 1.53
N ALA A 96 -16.06 -4.77 1.06
CA ALA A 96 -15.25 -5.69 0.27
C ALA A 96 -14.85 -6.93 1.08
N LEU A 97 -14.39 -6.79 2.33
CA LEU A 97 -14.08 -7.92 3.21
C LEU A 97 -15.33 -8.77 3.50
N GLY A 98 -16.48 -8.15 3.73
CA GLY A 98 -17.74 -8.84 4.01
C GLY A 98 -18.30 -9.61 2.81
N ARG A 99 -18.24 -9.05 1.60
CA ARG A 99 -18.78 -9.69 0.38
C ARG A 99 -17.76 -10.57 -0.35
N GLY A 100 -16.47 -10.30 -0.21
CA GLY A 100 -15.39 -11.12 -0.77
C GLY A 100 -15.35 -12.53 -0.18
N ARG A 101 -15.77 -12.70 1.08
CA ARG A 101 -15.98 -14.00 1.75
C ARG A 101 -14.81 -14.99 1.58
N GLY A 102 -13.57 -14.51 1.67
CA GLY A 102 -12.39 -15.37 1.56
C GLY A 102 -11.86 -15.55 0.13
N ALA A 103 -12.39 -14.83 -0.86
CA ALA A 103 -11.85 -14.85 -2.22
C ALA A 103 -10.40 -14.32 -2.23
N PHE A 104 -9.52 -15.01 -2.97
CA PHE A 104 -8.08 -14.72 -3.03
C PHE A 104 -7.76 -13.31 -3.57
N ASP A 105 -8.71 -12.67 -4.25
CA ASP A 105 -8.59 -11.35 -4.86
C ASP A 105 -9.48 -10.30 -4.19
N THR A 106 -9.80 -10.50 -2.91
CA THR A 106 -10.53 -9.51 -2.12
C THR A 106 -9.70 -8.24 -1.94
N LEU A 107 -8.39 -8.39 -1.76
CA LEU A 107 -7.44 -7.29 -1.58
C LEU A 107 -6.31 -7.39 -2.60
N ALA A 108 -5.76 -6.22 -2.96
CA ALA A 108 -4.46 -6.11 -3.61
C ALA A 108 -3.54 -5.27 -2.72
N VAL A 109 -2.34 -5.76 -2.45
CA VAL A 109 -1.33 -5.02 -1.69
C VAL A 109 -0.11 -4.80 -2.56
N LEU A 110 0.32 -3.54 -2.65
CA LEU A 110 1.61 -3.17 -3.25
C LEU A 110 2.62 -3.03 -2.11
N GLY A 111 3.61 -3.91 -2.07
CA GLY A 111 4.76 -3.87 -1.17
C GLY A 111 5.90 -3.09 -1.79
N VAL A 112 6.27 -1.95 -1.20
CA VAL A 112 7.36 -1.09 -1.69
C VAL A 112 8.52 -1.18 -0.70
N LEU A 113 9.65 -1.68 -1.18
CA LEU A 113 10.90 -1.80 -0.42
C LEU A 113 11.71 -0.51 -0.53
N PHE A 114 12.19 -0.01 0.60
CA PHE A 114 13.01 1.20 0.68
C PHE A 114 14.48 0.86 0.92
N GLN A 115 15.37 1.75 0.49
CA GLN A 115 16.81 1.66 0.76
C GLN A 115 17.28 2.94 1.42
N VAL A 116 18.30 2.82 2.28
CA VAL A 116 18.93 4.00 2.88
C VAL A 116 19.63 4.82 1.79
N SER A 117 19.52 6.14 1.92
CA SER A 117 20.14 7.15 1.06
C SER A 117 20.90 8.13 1.95
N GLU A 118 21.95 8.76 1.42
CA GLU A 118 22.62 9.90 2.07
C GLU A 118 21.79 11.19 1.96
N GLU A 119 20.88 11.25 0.98
CA GLU A 119 19.97 12.37 0.77
C GLU A 119 18.58 12.04 1.33
N ASP A 120 18.00 13.01 2.04
CA ASP A 120 16.64 12.94 2.55
C ASP A 120 15.64 12.81 1.39
N ASN A 121 14.64 11.94 1.56
CA ASN A 121 13.51 11.88 0.64
C ASN A 121 12.41 12.84 1.13
N PRO A 122 12.23 14.02 0.50
CA PRO A 122 11.25 15.00 0.95
C PRO A 122 9.80 14.51 0.86
N ASP A 123 9.52 13.46 0.07
CA ASP A 123 8.19 12.87 -0.06
C ASP A 123 7.77 12.10 1.21
N LEU A 124 8.72 11.76 2.10
CA LEU A 124 8.44 11.10 3.38
C LEU A 124 8.21 12.07 4.55
N ASN A 125 8.64 13.33 4.41
CA ASN A 125 8.51 14.37 5.46
C ASN A 125 7.10 14.48 6.06
N PRO A 126 5.99 14.38 5.28
CA PRO A 126 4.64 14.46 5.86
C PRO A 126 4.32 13.32 6.85
N ILE A 127 5.02 12.20 6.78
CA ILE A 127 4.71 10.96 7.53
C ILE A 127 5.66 10.77 8.74
N GLU A 128 6.77 11.50 8.78
CA GLU A 128 7.74 11.49 9.90
C GLU A 128 7.15 11.65 11.30
N PRO A 129 6.06 12.40 11.54
CA PRO A 129 5.52 12.54 12.89
C PRO A 129 5.19 11.21 13.57
N MET A 130 4.97 10.12 12.80
CA MET A 130 4.67 8.75 13.25
C MET A 130 3.78 8.68 14.50
N SER A 131 2.83 9.61 14.59
CA SER A 131 1.99 9.89 15.75
C SER A 131 0.54 10.06 15.33
N ASN A 132 -0.34 10.10 16.32
CA ASN A 132 -1.78 10.21 16.07
C ASN A 132 -2.12 11.65 15.73
N THR A 133 -2.22 11.96 14.45
CA THR A 133 -2.52 13.30 13.96
C THR A 133 -3.12 13.26 12.57
N ASP A 134 -3.82 14.33 12.18
CA ASP A 134 -4.11 14.57 10.78
C ASP A 134 -2.95 15.32 10.13
N ILE A 135 -2.59 14.92 8.91
CA ILE A 135 -1.57 15.57 8.09
C ILE A 135 -2.20 16.11 6.80
N ARG A 136 -1.60 17.17 6.26
CA ARG A 136 -1.99 17.72 4.96
C ARG A 136 -1.85 16.64 3.89
N GLY A 137 -2.85 16.54 3.00
CA GLY A 137 -2.78 15.59 1.92
C GLY A 137 -1.70 15.92 0.88
N PHE A 138 -1.26 14.87 0.21
CA PHE A 138 -0.27 14.87 -0.87
C PHE A 138 -0.60 13.68 -1.81
N PRO A 139 -0.15 13.71 -3.08
CA PRO A 139 -0.42 12.63 -4.03
C PRO A 139 0.22 11.31 -3.61
N LEU A 140 -0.53 10.20 -3.67
CA LEU A 140 0.02 8.87 -3.40
C LEU A 140 1.13 8.47 -4.38
N PHE A 141 1.09 9.01 -5.60
CA PHE A 141 2.11 8.75 -6.62
C PHE A 141 3.54 9.10 -6.15
N GLN A 142 3.68 10.05 -5.22
CA GLN A 142 4.98 10.44 -4.66
C GLN A 142 5.65 9.33 -3.83
N LEU A 143 4.86 8.41 -3.28
CA LEU A 143 5.38 7.29 -2.48
C LEU A 143 5.67 6.04 -3.31
N LEU A 144 5.32 6.04 -4.59
CA LEU A 144 5.58 4.92 -5.48
C LEU A 144 6.99 5.02 -6.05
N PRO A 145 7.65 3.88 -6.32
CA PRO A 145 8.93 3.90 -7.01
C PRO A 145 8.73 4.45 -8.44
N GLY A 146 9.77 5.08 -8.99
CA GLY A 146 9.71 5.74 -10.31
C GLY A 146 9.29 4.82 -11.46
N ARG A 147 9.13 5.38 -12.67
CA ARG A 147 8.69 4.62 -13.85
C ARG A 147 9.69 3.50 -14.23
N GLY A 148 9.16 2.41 -14.79
CA GLY A 148 9.97 1.32 -15.36
C GLY A 148 10.39 0.23 -14.38
N GLN A 149 9.82 0.22 -13.17
CA GLN A 149 10.15 -0.78 -12.16
C GLN A 149 9.55 -2.14 -12.50
N SER A 150 10.34 -3.18 -12.27
CA SER A 150 9.88 -4.56 -12.33
C SER A 150 9.22 -4.93 -11.01
N PHE A 151 8.28 -5.86 -11.05
CA PHE A 151 7.56 -6.32 -9.86
C PHE A 151 7.40 -7.84 -9.87
N TYR A 152 7.12 -8.39 -8.69
CA TYR A 152 6.76 -9.80 -8.53
C TYR A 152 5.26 -9.90 -8.31
N ARG A 153 4.68 -11.06 -8.62
CA ARG A 153 3.25 -11.29 -8.42
C ARG A 153 3.03 -12.65 -7.79
N TYR A 154 2.27 -12.69 -6.72
CA TYR A 154 1.84 -13.94 -6.12
C TYR A 154 0.52 -13.76 -5.35
N MET A 155 -0.16 -14.88 -5.08
CA MET A 155 -1.32 -14.91 -4.20
C MET A 155 -0.86 -15.30 -2.80
N GLY A 156 -1.28 -14.54 -1.78
CA GLY A 156 -0.84 -14.73 -0.41
C GLY A 156 -1.90 -14.31 0.60
N SER A 157 -1.45 -13.98 1.81
CA SER A 157 -2.30 -13.58 2.92
C SER A 157 -2.03 -12.16 3.39
N LEU A 158 -2.87 -11.70 4.31
CA LEU A 158 -2.48 -10.64 5.25
C LEU A 158 -1.27 -11.12 6.06
N THR A 159 -0.36 -10.20 6.40
CA THR A 159 0.82 -10.47 7.24
C THR A 159 0.54 -10.26 8.73
N THR A 160 -0.65 -9.77 9.07
CA THR A 160 -1.13 -9.62 10.45
C THR A 160 -2.34 -10.53 10.71
N PRO A 161 -2.55 -10.96 11.97
CA PRO A 161 -3.72 -11.77 12.33
C PRO A 161 -5.03 -11.16 11.85
N LEU A 162 -5.95 -11.92 11.25
CA LEU A 162 -6.05 -13.40 11.20
C LEU A 162 -5.36 -14.07 9.99
N CYS A 163 -4.45 -13.39 9.28
CA CYS A 163 -3.66 -13.98 8.19
C CYS A 163 -4.51 -14.58 7.05
N ASN A 164 -5.64 -13.95 6.73
CA ASN A 164 -6.55 -14.43 5.68
C ASN A 164 -5.85 -14.48 4.32
N GLN A 165 -5.93 -15.61 3.62
CA GLN A 165 -5.35 -15.85 2.28
C GLN A 165 -6.18 -15.21 1.16
N ILE A 166 -6.29 -13.89 1.18
CA ILE A 166 -7.21 -13.10 0.34
C ILE A 166 -6.52 -11.96 -0.44
N VAL A 167 -5.19 -12.03 -0.56
CA VAL A 167 -4.36 -10.93 -1.04
C VAL A 167 -3.66 -11.31 -2.34
N ILE A 168 -3.81 -10.49 -3.37
CA ILE A 168 -2.91 -10.45 -4.51
C ILE A 168 -1.77 -9.49 -4.18
N TRP A 169 -0.55 -10.02 -4.05
CA TRP A 169 0.64 -9.25 -3.73
C TRP A 169 1.37 -8.77 -4.98
N THR A 170 1.89 -7.54 -4.90
CA THR A 170 2.87 -7.02 -5.85
C THR A 170 4.07 -6.44 -5.15
#